data_AF-A0A7W1CDW9-F1
#
_entry.id   AF-A0A7W1CDW9-F1
#
_cell.length_a   1.000
_cell.length_b   1.000
_cell.length_c   1.000
_cell.angle_alpha   90.00
_cell.angle_beta   90.00
_cell.angle_gamma   90.00
#
_symmetry.space_group_name_H-M   'P 1'
#
loop_
_entity.id
_entity.type
_entity.pdbx_description
1 polymer ?
#
loop_
_entity_poly.entity_id
_entity_poly.type
_entity_poly.pdbx_seq_one_letter_code
_entity_poly.pdbx_strand_id
1 'polypeptide(L)'
;MFYGFRYAAIPSATAETVSVADYIKENGRPEMVESFPAKMVDGIDRTRIFPESYVLGMADVIAWGSRNSFIFGRNYATGQWFYFPLALLVKSSVALLLLLPLGLLFPFFNAQKRREMMFLLVPPILFFAVALTASINSGVRHILPVYPFLIVASAVGAVWLCRKFYFFRYVLIALLVFHAITAVRTAPNYLAFSNDFWGGSDNTYRIFSDSNVDTGQSVKLVNEYLARENIIDCWFAAFVHPELIRATQPCRVLPSGLRILVSRNVAEPVPPVIEGTVFISVNELPPRGGDEYVPIAQSAPIAQIGGNIFVYRGRFEIPLAAAISHTYRVGQFLRLNCVDEALAEGRTAVELAPADPRTHLSLGLALIRAGQKDAARRELETAIELAKPNPVFRNAEVRAQQEIERLN
;
A
#
# COMPACT_ATOMS: atom_id res chain seq x y z
N MET A 1 -34.01 8.14 28.48
CA MET A 1 -32.86 7.85 29.37
C MET A 1 -31.78 7.24 28.49
N PHE A 2 -30.86 8.06 27.96
CA PHE A 2 -29.71 7.56 27.22
C PHE A 2 -28.70 7.01 28.23
N TYR A 3 -28.33 5.74 28.11
CA TYR A 3 -27.33 5.13 28.98
C TYR A 3 -25.98 5.82 28.77
N GLY A 4 -25.41 6.40 29.82
CA GLY A 4 -24.14 7.15 29.79
C GLY A 4 -22.88 6.27 29.83
N PHE A 5 -22.94 5.03 29.33
CA PHE A 5 -21.78 4.15 29.29
C PHE A 5 -20.83 4.60 28.18
N ARG A 6 -19.79 5.36 28.54
CA ARG A 6 -18.66 5.64 27.67
C ARG A 6 -17.56 4.62 27.94
N TYR A 7 -17.24 3.79 26.96
CA TYR A 7 -15.96 3.09 26.94
C TYR A 7 -14.91 4.11 26.48
N ALA A 8 -14.21 4.70 27.44
CA ALA A 8 -13.07 5.58 27.15
C ALA A 8 -12.02 4.77 26.40
N ALA A 9 -11.40 5.37 25.38
CA ALA A 9 -10.33 4.70 24.63
C ALA A 9 -9.10 4.41 25.52
N ILE A 10 -8.92 5.19 26.58
CA ILE A 10 -7.84 5.07 27.56
C ILE A 10 -8.47 4.73 28.92
N PRO A 11 -7.98 3.71 29.65
CA PRO A 11 -8.54 3.28 30.93
C PRO A 11 -8.32 4.28 32.09
N SER A 12 -7.86 5.50 31.80
CA SER A 12 -7.63 6.55 32.80
C SER A 12 -8.80 7.53 32.84
N ALA A 13 -9.33 7.78 34.03
CA ALA A 13 -10.37 8.77 34.27
C ALA A 13 -9.93 10.23 34.02
N THR A 14 -8.62 10.46 33.85
CA THR A 14 -8.03 11.79 33.59
C THR A 14 -7.54 11.95 32.15
N ALA A 15 -7.75 10.97 31.27
CA ALA A 15 -7.33 11.09 29.88
C ALA A 15 -8.19 12.12 29.14
N GLU A 16 -7.53 13.10 28.51
CA GLU A 16 -8.22 14.05 27.64
C GLU A 16 -8.85 13.33 26.46
N THR A 17 -10.08 13.69 26.15
CA THR A 17 -10.84 13.10 25.06
C THR A 17 -10.49 13.83 23.78
N VAL A 18 -9.85 13.13 22.85
CA VAL A 18 -9.41 13.73 21.58
C VAL A 18 -10.62 13.88 20.66
N SER A 19 -10.86 15.07 20.13
CA SER A 19 -11.93 15.26 19.15
C SER A 19 -11.57 14.59 17.82
N VAL A 20 -12.57 14.17 17.04
CA VAL A 20 -12.36 13.58 15.70
C VAL A 20 -11.54 14.53 14.81
N ALA A 21 -11.83 15.83 14.89
CA ALA A 21 -11.12 16.85 14.12
C ALA A 21 -9.65 16.96 14.52
N ASP A 22 -9.36 17.00 15.82
CA ASP A 22 -7.97 17.12 16.31
C ASP A 22 -7.19 15.85 16.02
N TYR A 23 -7.80 14.67 16.19
CA TYR A 23 -7.19 13.40 15.82
C TYR A 23 -6.78 13.36 14.34
N ILE A 24 -7.67 13.82 13.43
CA ILE A 24 -7.37 13.86 11.99
C ILE A 24 -6.28 14.89 11.67
N LYS A 25 -6.27 16.06 12.33
CA LYS A 25 -5.22 17.08 12.13
C LYS A 25 -3.84 16.59 12.59
N GLU A 26 -3.81 15.85 13.70
CA GLU A 26 -2.57 15.36 14.29
C GLU A 26 -2.01 14.15 13.53
N ASN A 27 -2.87 13.23 13.08
CA ASN A 27 -2.44 11.94 12.53
C ASN A 27 -2.58 11.83 11.00
N GLY A 28 -3.31 12.73 10.36
CA GLY A 28 -3.66 12.66 8.94
C GLY A 28 -3.41 13.95 8.18
N ARG A 29 -4.13 14.12 7.07
CA ARG A 29 -4.11 15.37 6.30
C ARG A 29 -5.11 16.36 6.89
N PRO A 30 -4.71 17.58 7.29
CA PRO A 30 -5.62 18.57 7.87
C PRO A 30 -6.84 18.89 6.99
N GLU A 31 -6.68 18.85 5.65
CA GLU A 31 -7.80 19.04 4.72
C GLU A 31 -8.93 17.99 4.85
N MET A 32 -8.65 16.80 5.41
CA MET A 32 -9.63 15.73 5.57
C MET A 32 -10.66 16.03 6.66
N VAL A 33 -10.38 16.97 7.57
CA VAL A 33 -11.32 17.39 8.63
C VAL A 33 -12.63 17.91 8.05
N GLU A 34 -12.57 18.59 6.90
CA GLU A 34 -13.75 19.16 6.25
C GLU A 34 -14.50 18.17 5.34
N SER A 35 -13.96 16.95 5.19
CA SER A 35 -14.53 15.93 4.33
C SER A 35 -15.88 15.43 4.85
N PHE A 36 -16.75 14.98 3.94
CA PHE A 36 -18.05 14.41 4.30
C PHE A 36 -17.93 13.23 5.30
N PRO A 37 -16.99 12.26 5.12
CA PRO A 37 -16.77 11.22 6.11
C PRO A 37 -16.41 11.75 7.50
N ALA A 38 -15.56 12.77 7.60
CA ALA A 38 -15.18 13.36 8.89
C ALA A 38 -16.38 13.99 9.61
N LYS A 39 -17.22 14.73 8.87
CA LYS A 39 -18.47 15.33 9.40
C LYS A 39 -19.46 14.26 9.86
N MET A 40 -19.54 13.13 9.15
CA MET A 40 -20.38 12.01 9.54
C MET A 40 -19.87 11.34 10.83
N VAL A 41 -18.56 11.10 10.94
CA VAL A 41 -17.94 10.51 12.14
C VAL A 41 -18.06 11.45 13.35
N ASP A 42 -17.88 12.76 13.16
CA ASP A 42 -18.15 13.76 14.20
C ASP A 42 -19.61 13.73 14.66
N GLY A 43 -20.56 13.61 13.71
CA GLY A 43 -21.97 13.42 14.02
C GLY A 43 -22.23 12.15 14.83
N ILE A 44 -21.56 11.04 14.50
CA ILE A 44 -21.63 9.77 15.24
C ILE A 44 -21.06 9.95 16.65
N ASP A 45 -19.92 10.63 16.82
CA ASP A 45 -19.33 10.88 18.15
C ASP A 45 -20.31 11.61 19.08
N ARG A 46 -21.03 12.61 18.54
CA ARG A 46 -22.04 13.38 19.28
C ARG A 46 -23.19 12.52 19.79
N THR A 47 -23.53 11.41 19.11
CA THR A 47 -24.60 10.51 19.57
C THR A 47 -24.20 9.71 20.83
N ARG A 48 -22.89 9.56 21.09
CA ARG A 48 -22.34 8.75 22.19
C ARG A 48 -22.82 7.28 22.18
N ILE A 49 -23.30 6.77 21.04
CA ILE A 49 -23.77 5.38 20.89
C ILE A 49 -22.59 4.41 20.79
N PHE A 50 -21.49 4.84 20.14
CA PHE A 50 -20.32 4.01 19.89
C PHE A 50 -19.21 4.27 20.93
N PRO A 51 -18.40 3.25 21.27
CA PRO A 51 -17.16 3.44 22.03
C PRO A 51 -16.25 4.47 21.37
N GLU A 52 -15.58 5.29 22.19
CA GLU A 52 -14.65 6.32 21.71
C GLU A 52 -13.54 5.72 20.84
N SER A 53 -13.01 4.56 21.21
CA SER A 53 -12.00 3.86 20.41
C SER A 53 -12.50 3.49 19.01
N TYR A 54 -13.79 3.21 18.85
CA TYR A 54 -14.39 2.86 17.57
C TYR A 54 -14.53 4.09 16.67
N VAL A 55 -14.96 5.22 17.26
CA VAL A 55 -15.02 6.52 16.57
C VAL A 55 -13.62 6.99 16.17
N LEU A 56 -12.63 6.88 17.06
CA LEU A 56 -11.24 7.21 16.75
C LEU A 56 -10.66 6.28 15.69
N GLY A 57 -11.02 4.99 15.68
CA GLY A 57 -10.67 4.07 14.60
C GLY A 57 -11.25 4.49 13.24
N MET A 58 -12.47 5.03 13.21
CA MET A 58 -13.03 5.62 11.98
C MET A 58 -12.29 6.90 11.57
N ALA A 59 -11.96 7.75 12.53
CA ALA A 59 -11.16 8.95 12.30
C ALA A 59 -9.78 8.59 11.75
N ASP A 60 -9.17 7.51 12.22
CA ASP A 60 -7.90 6.97 11.72
C ASP A 60 -8.00 6.52 10.26
N VAL A 61 -9.06 5.78 9.91
CA VAL A 61 -9.28 5.40 8.50
C VAL A 61 -9.43 6.62 7.60
N ILE A 62 -10.02 7.71 8.08
CA ILE A 62 -10.14 8.98 7.33
C ILE A 62 -8.79 9.68 7.24
N ALA A 63 -8.08 9.81 8.37
CA ALA A 63 -6.76 10.44 8.48
C ALA A 63 -5.75 9.80 7.50
N TRP A 64 -5.77 8.47 7.40
CA TRP A 64 -4.91 7.67 6.54
C TRP A 64 -5.54 7.28 5.19
N GLY A 65 -6.76 7.77 4.92
CA GLY A 65 -7.61 7.36 3.80
C GLY A 65 -7.31 8.05 2.47
N SER A 66 -6.24 8.86 2.40
CA SER A 66 -5.74 9.40 1.14
C SER A 66 -4.32 8.91 0.90
N ARG A 67 -4.19 7.95 -0.02
CA ARG A 67 -2.91 7.38 -0.44
C ARG A 67 -2.72 7.53 -1.94
N ASN A 68 -1.47 7.65 -2.35
CA ASN A 68 -1.14 7.62 -3.76
C ASN A 68 -1.63 6.31 -4.38
N SER A 69 -2.27 6.42 -5.53
CA SER A 69 -2.83 5.30 -6.27
C SER A 69 -2.03 5.11 -7.54
N PHE A 70 -1.50 3.92 -7.76
CA PHE A 70 -0.74 3.62 -8.98
C PHE A 70 -1.63 2.91 -10.00
N ILE A 71 -1.72 3.45 -11.20
CA ILE A 71 -2.47 2.86 -12.31
C ILE A 71 -1.72 3.09 -13.62
N PHE A 72 -1.44 2.02 -14.39
CA PHE A 72 -0.80 2.08 -15.71
C PHE A 72 0.48 2.94 -15.75
N GLY A 73 1.41 2.71 -14.82
CA GLY A 73 2.68 3.45 -14.80
C GLY A 73 2.60 4.85 -14.20
N ARG A 74 1.42 5.32 -13.78
CA ARG A 74 1.21 6.68 -13.25
C ARG A 74 0.83 6.65 -11.78
N ASN A 75 1.43 7.54 -11.00
CA ASN A 75 0.99 7.83 -9.63
C ASN A 75 -0.05 8.94 -9.63
N TYR A 76 -1.18 8.67 -9.01
CA TYR A 76 -2.23 9.64 -8.73
C TYR A 76 -2.16 10.01 -7.25
N ALA A 77 -2.26 11.30 -6.93
CA ALA A 77 -2.23 11.78 -5.54
C ALA A 77 -3.46 11.34 -4.72
N THR A 78 -4.55 10.98 -5.42
CA THR A 78 -5.84 10.56 -4.85
C THR A 78 -6.41 9.40 -5.66
N GLY A 79 -7.39 8.71 -5.06
CA GLY A 79 -8.16 7.68 -5.75
C GLY A 79 -8.83 8.17 -7.03
N GLN A 80 -8.91 7.27 -8.00
CA GLN A 80 -9.54 7.41 -9.31
C GLN A 80 -10.81 6.55 -9.35
N TRP A 81 -11.92 7.15 -9.78
CA TRP A 81 -13.22 6.47 -9.83
C TRP A 81 -13.20 5.16 -10.65
N PHE A 82 -12.36 5.10 -11.69
CA PHE A 82 -12.27 3.94 -12.58
C PHE A 82 -11.38 2.82 -12.04
N TYR A 83 -10.74 2.98 -10.88
CA TYR A 83 -9.85 1.98 -10.30
C TYR A 83 -10.56 0.66 -10.02
N PHE A 84 -11.71 0.69 -9.32
CA PHE A 84 -12.41 -0.54 -8.97
C PHE A 84 -13.06 -1.25 -10.17
N PRO A 85 -13.66 -0.54 -11.15
CA PRO A 85 -14.02 -1.13 -12.44
C PRO A 85 -12.84 -1.84 -13.11
N LEU A 86 -11.69 -1.17 -13.18
CA LEU A 86 -10.48 -1.75 -13.77
C LEU A 86 -9.97 -2.95 -12.95
N ALA A 87 -9.97 -2.85 -11.62
CA ALA A 87 -9.56 -3.94 -10.73
C ALA A 87 -10.47 -5.15 -10.90
N LEU A 88 -11.79 -4.97 -10.98
CA LEU A 88 -12.72 -6.05 -11.29
C LEU A 88 -12.39 -6.71 -12.63
N LEU A 89 -12.14 -5.91 -13.67
CA LEU A 89 -11.83 -6.39 -15.03
C LEU A 89 -10.47 -7.10 -15.14
N VAL A 90 -9.47 -6.69 -14.37
CA VAL A 90 -8.11 -7.24 -14.42
C VAL A 90 -7.97 -8.43 -13.47
N LYS A 91 -8.55 -8.35 -12.27
CA LYS A 91 -8.40 -9.33 -11.18
C LYS A 91 -9.43 -10.46 -11.23
N SER A 92 -10.48 -10.35 -12.04
CA SER A 92 -11.43 -11.45 -12.25
C SER A 92 -10.94 -12.40 -13.34
N SER A 93 -11.15 -13.70 -13.16
CA SER A 93 -10.85 -14.69 -14.20
C SER A 93 -11.65 -14.42 -15.49
N VAL A 94 -11.09 -14.75 -16.64
CA VAL A 94 -11.77 -14.64 -17.95
C VAL A 94 -13.13 -15.36 -17.93
N ALA A 95 -13.20 -16.54 -17.31
CA ALA A 95 -14.45 -17.30 -17.19
C ALA A 95 -15.55 -16.50 -16.48
N LEU A 96 -15.24 -15.86 -15.35
CA LEU A 96 -16.21 -15.02 -14.64
C LEU A 96 -16.63 -13.83 -15.49
N LEU A 97 -15.69 -13.16 -16.16
CA LEU A 97 -15.99 -12.01 -17.02
C LEU A 97 -16.89 -12.37 -18.21
N LEU A 98 -16.75 -13.56 -18.78
CA LEU A 98 -17.60 -14.04 -19.87
C LEU A 98 -19.00 -14.46 -19.40
N LEU A 99 -19.13 -15.00 -18.19
CA LEU A 99 -20.42 -15.42 -17.63
C LEU A 99 -21.21 -14.25 -17.02
N LEU A 100 -20.53 -13.20 -16.55
CA LEU A 100 -21.15 -12.08 -15.87
C LEU A 100 -22.24 -11.35 -16.69
N PRO A 101 -22.04 -11.01 -17.97
CA PRO A 101 -23.07 -10.40 -18.79
C PRO A 101 -24.36 -11.22 -18.86
N LEU A 102 -24.27 -12.56 -18.85
CA LEU A 102 -25.45 -13.43 -18.85
C LEU A 102 -26.31 -13.23 -17.61
N GLY A 103 -25.67 -13.05 -16.44
CA GLY A 103 -26.36 -12.78 -15.18
C GLY A 103 -26.96 -11.38 -15.13
N LEU A 104 -26.22 -10.37 -15.58
CA LEU A 104 -26.68 -8.97 -15.58
C LEU A 104 -27.83 -8.74 -16.56
N LEU A 105 -27.83 -9.44 -17.70
CA LEU A 105 -28.87 -9.32 -18.72
C LEU A 105 -30.07 -10.26 -18.50
N PHE A 106 -29.95 -11.25 -17.62
CA PHE A 106 -31.02 -12.21 -17.31
C PHE A 106 -32.39 -11.58 -16.98
N PRO A 107 -32.50 -10.48 -16.20
CA PRO A 107 -33.79 -9.85 -15.90
C PRO A 107 -34.55 -9.35 -17.14
N PHE A 108 -33.84 -9.06 -18.24
CA PHE A 108 -34.45 -8.63 -19.51
C PHE A 108 -35.01 -9.82 -20.29
N PHE A 109 -34.41 -11.01 -20.15
CA PHE A 109 -34.85 -12.24 -20.80
C PHE A 109 -35.90 -13.02 -19.99
N ASN A 110 -36.00 -12.77 -18.68
CA ASN A 110 -36.96 -13.44 -17.81
C ASN A 110 -37.64 -12.46 -16.83
N ALA A 111 -38.76 -11.89 -17.28
CA ALA A 111 -39.52 -10.91 -16.51
C ALA A 111 -40.04 -11.44 -15.16
N GLN A 112 -40.30 -12.75 -15.05
CA GLN A 112 -40.84 -13.36 -13.84
C GLN A 112 -39.84 -13.37 -12.67
N LYS A 113 -38.53 -13.32 -12.95
CA LYS A 113 -37.46 -13.35 -11.96
C LYS A 113 -36.79 -11.99 -11.72
N ARG A 114 -37.36 -10.91 -12.26
CA ARG A 114 -36.82 -9.55 -12.11
C ARG A 114 -36.68 -9.14 -10.65
N ARG A 115 -37.67 -9.45 -9.82
CA ARG A 115 -37.67 -9.07 -8.40
C ARG A 115 -36.52 -9.72 -7.65
N GLU A 116 -36.35 -11.03 -7.81
CA GLU A 116 -35.28 -11.80 -7.19
C GLU A 116 -33.90 -11.32 -7.67
N MET A 117 -33.76 -11.00 -8.95
CA MET A 117 -32.53 -10.42 -9.49
C MET A 117 -32.25 -9.01 -8.96
N MET A 118 -33.27 -8.18 -8.73
CA MET A 118 -33.08 -6.88 -8.07
C MET A 118 -32.58 -7.06 -6.63
N PHE A 119 -33.13 -8.00 -5.86
CA PHE A 119 -32.61 -8.32 -4.52
C PHE A 119 -31.16 -8.79 -4.55
N LEU A 120 -30.75 -9.50 -5.60
CA LEU A 120 -29.37 -9.94 -5.78
C LEU A 120 -28.43 -8.81 -6.24
N LEU A 121 -28.87 -7.93 -7.13
CA LEU A 121 -28.00 -6.95 -7.80
C LEU A 121 -27.99 -5.58 -7.13
N VAL A 122 -29.06 -5.16 -6.46
CA VAL A 122 -29.12 -3.83 -5.82
C VAL A 122 -28.05 -3.66 -4.74
N PRO A 123 -27.86 -4.59 -3.77
CA PRO A 123 -26.82 -4.43 -2.75
C PRO A 123 -25.39 -4.27 -3.31
N PRO A 124 -24.88 -5.14 -4.21
CA PRO A 124 -23.54 -4.97 -4.76
C PRO A 124 -23.42 -3.74 -5.66
N ILE A 125 -24.47 -3.33 -6.38
CA ILE A 125 -24.46 -2.10 -7.18
C ILE A 125 -24.31 -0.87 -6.28
N LEU A 126 -25.09 -0.78 -5.20
CA LEU A 126 -24.99 0.34 -4.25
C LEU A 126 -23.62 0.37 -3.57
N PHE A 127 -23.13 -0.79 -3.12
CA PHE A 127 -21.79 -0.89 -2.53
C PHE A 127 -20.70 -0.46 -3.52
N PHE A 128 -20.77 -0.96 -4.76
CA PHE A 128 -19.79 -0.63 -5.78
C PHE A 128 -19.83 0.85 -6.15
N ALA A 129 -21.02 1.47 -6.23
CA ALA A 129 -21.19 2.90 -6.46
C ALA A 129 -20.52 3.75 -5.37
N VAL A 130 -20.63 3.34 -4.10
CA VAL A 130 -19.89 3.99 -3.00
C VAL A 130 -18.38 3.77 -3.15
N ALA A 131 -17.93 2.58 -3.58
CA ALA A 131 -16.52 2.32 -3.81
C ALA A 131 -15.93 3.23 -4.92
N LEU A 132 -16.72 3.62 -5.94
CA LEU A 132 -16.28 4.55 -6.99
C LEU A 132 -15.92 5.95 -6.46
N THR A 133 -16.41 6.34 -5.28
CA THR A 133 -16.10 7.65 -4.67
C THR A 133 -14.97 7.57 -3.64
N ALA A 134 -14.42 6.38 -3.39
CA ALA A 134 -13.38 6.19 -2.39
C ALA A 134 -12.04 6.80 -2.83
N SER A 135 -11.42 7.56 -1.93
CA SER A 135 -10.07 8.12 -2.10
C SER A 135 -8.96 7.10 -1.93
N ILE A 136 -9.28 5.90 -1.41
CA ILE A 136 -8.36 4.78 -1.25
C ILE A 136 -8.54 3.80 -2.41
N ASN A 137 -7.52 3.66 -3.25
CA ASN A 137 -7.45 2.65 -4.27
C ASN A 137 -6.25 1.73 -4.04
N SER A 138 -6.36 0.85 -3.04
CA SER A 138 -5.30 -0.10 -2.67
C SER A 138 -5.81 -1.53 -2.58
N GLY A 139 -5.94 -2.17 -3.73
CA GLY A 139 -6.34 -3.58 -3.80
C GLY A 139 -7.81 -3.77 -4.12
N VAL A 140 -8.08 -4.80 -4.94
CA VAL A 140 -9.42 -5.33 -5.22
C VAL A 140 -10.17 -5.80 -3.97
N ARG A 141 -9.45 -5.99 -2.85
CA ARG A 141 -10.01 -6.40 -1.56
C ARG A 141 -11.15 -5.51 -1.05
N HIS A 142 -11.14 -4.23 -1.38
CA HIS A 142 -12.18 -3.28 -0.97
C HIS A 142 -13.54 -3.52 -1.64
N ILE A 143 -13.56 -4.28 -2.74
CA ILE A 143 -14.78 -4.67 -3.45
C ILE A 143 -15.07 -6.17 -3.37
N LEU A 144 -14.38 -6.93 -2.51
CA LEU A 144 -14.66 -8.36 -2.32
C LEU A 144 -16.13 -8.66 -1.98
N PRO A 145 -16.85 -7.84 -1.17
CA PRO A 145 -18.27 -8.08 -0.90
C PRO A 145 -19.15 -8.13 -2.16
N VAL A 146 -18.70 -7.56 -3.28
CA VAL A 146 -19.42 -7.55 -4.57
C VAL A 146 -19.34 -8.91 -5.27
N TYR A 147 -18.21 -9.63 -5.16
CA TYR A 147 -17.94 -10.84 -5.94
C TYR A 147 -18.95 -11.97 -5.73
N PRO A 148 -19.37 -12.35 -4.51
CA PRO A 148 -20.34 -13.43 -4.30
C PRO A 148 -21.65 -13.19 -5.06
N PHE A 149 -22.15 -11.95 -5.06
CA PHE A 149 -23.38 -11.60 -5.77
C PHE A 149 -23.20 -11.70 -7.29
N LEU A 150 -22.08 -11.22 -7.82
CA LEU A 150 -21.77 -11.31 -9.25
C LEU A 150 -21.61 -12.77 -9.70
N ILE A 151 -20.98 -13.63 -8.88
CA ILE A 151 -20.82 -15.06 -9.16
C ILE A 151 -22.20 -15.75 -9.20
N VAL A 152 -23.07 -15.50 -8.21
CA VAL A 152 -24.43 -16.06 -8.19
C VAL A 152 -25.24 -15.56 -9.39
N ALA A 153 -25.17 -14.26 -9.71
CA ALA A 153 -25.86 -13.71 -10.88
C ALA A 153 -25.38 -14.38 -12.17
N SER A 154 -24.07 -14.53 -12.34
CA SER A 154 -23.45 -15.23 -13.47
C SER A 154 -23.95 -16.67 -13.59
N ALA A 155 -24.05 -17.39 -12.46
CA ALA A 155 -24.55 -18.75 -12.41
C ALA A 155 -26.03 -18.84 -12.84
N VAL A 156 -26.89 -17.92 -12.40
CA VAL A 156 -28.31 -17.87 -12.82
C VAL A 156 -28.42 -17.72 -14.34
N GLY A 157 -27.69 -16.78 -14.93
CA GLY A 157 -27.67 -16.57 -16.38
C GLY A 157 -27.14 -17.78 -17.15
N ALA A 158 -26.04 -18.38 -16.67
CA ALA A 158 -25.43 -19.55 -17.28
C ALA A 158 -26.35 -20.79 -17.26
N VAL A 159 -26.99 -21.07 -16.12
CA VAL A 159 -27.92 -22.20 -15.97
C VAL A 159 -29.15 -22.02 -16.86
N TRP A 160 -29.71 -20.80 -16.94
CA TRP A 160 -30.81 -20.52 -17.85
C TRP A 160 -30.44 -20.82 -19.30
N LEU A 161 -29.26 -20.38 -19.75
CA LEU A 161 -28.77 -20.61 -21.11
C LEU A 161 -28.55 -22.10 -21.39
N CYS A 162 -27.95 -22.84 -20.45
CA CYS A 162 -27.72 -24.29 -20.54
C CYS A 162 -28.99 -25.15 -20.55
N ARG A 163 -30.07 -24.65 -19.93
CA ARG A 163 -31.40 -25.28 -19.99
C ARG A 163 -32.06 -25.05 -21.34
N LYS A 164 -31.84 -23.89 -21.97
CA LYS A 164 -32.42 -23.54 -23.27
C LYS A 164 -31.67 -24.19 -24.45
N PHE A 165 -30.34 -24.23 -24.41
CA PHE A 165 -29.54 -24.87 -25.44
C PHE A 165 -28.46 -25.76 -24.84
N TYR A 166 -28.50 -27.05 -25.20
CA TYR A 166 -27.62 -28.08 -24.64
C TYR A 166 -26.13 -27.85 -24.95
N PHE A 167 -25.81 -27.23 -26.10
CA PHE A 167 -24.42 -26.93 -26.48
C PHE A 167 -23.70 -26.05 -25.45
N PHE A 168 -24.39 -25.07 -24.84
CA PHE A 168 -23.79 -24.20 -23.84
C PHE A 168 -23.37 -24.93 -22.55
N ARG A 169 -23.81 -26.17 -22.33
CA ARG A 169 -23.31 -27.01 -21.24
C ARG A 169 -21.83 -27.31 -21.42
N TYR A 170 -21.42 -27.65 -22.64
CA TYR A 170 -20.01 -27.90 -22.96
C TYR A 170 -19.18 -26.62 -22.86
N VAL A 171 -19.73 -25.49 -23.31
CA VAL A 171 -19.09 -24.17 -23.15
C VAL A 171 -18.89 -23.83 -21.67
N LEU A 172 -19.91 -24.02 -20.83
CA LEU A 172 -19.82 -23.79 -19.39
C LEU A 172 -18.79 -24.70 -18.73
N ILE A 173 -18.78 -26.00 -19.07
CA ILE A 173 -17.77 -26.95 -18.58
C ILE A 173 -16.37 -26.49 -18.98
N ALA A 174 -16.16 -26.10 -20.23
CA ALA A 174 -14.87 -25.60 -20.71
C ALA A 174 -14.42 -24.34 -19.95
N LEU A 175 -15.32 -23.39 -19.68
CA LEU A 175 -15.02 -22.19 -18.91
C LEU A 175 -14.69 -22.50 -17.43
N LEU A 176 -15.39 -23.45 -16.82
CA LEU A 176 -15.11 -23.88 -15.44
C LEU A 176 -13.78 -24.63 -15.35
N VAL A 177 -13.47 -25.49 -16.32
CA VAL A 177 -12.17 -26.15 -16.42
C VAL A 177 -11.07 -25.12 -16.63
N PHE A 178 -11.28 -24.14 -17.52
CA PHE A 178 -10.34 -23.04 -17.72
C PHE A 178 -10.10 -22.26 -16.42
N HIS A 179 -11.16 -21.88 -15.69
CA HIS A 179 -11.05 -21.23 -14.39
C HIS A 179 -10.24 -22.05 -13.37
N ALA A 180 -10.49 -23.36 -13.29
CA ALA A 180 -9.75 -24.27 -12.41
C ALA A 180 -8.27 -24.35 -12.80
N ILE A 181 -7.95 -24.45 -14.10
CA ILE A 181 -6.57 -24.43 -14.60
C ILE A 181 -5.89 -23.11 -14.24
N THR A 182 -6.56 -21.97 -14.44
CA THR A 182 -6.05 -20.64 -14.04
C THR A 182 -5.75 -20.59 -12.54
N ALA A 183 -6.67 -21.08 -11.70
CA ALA A 183 -6.48 -21.10 -10.25
C ALA A 183 -5.30 -21.99 -9.82
N VAL A 184 -5.12 -23.15 -10.46
CA VAL A 184 -3.98 -24.05 -10.19
C VAL A 184 -2.66 -23.43 -10.66
N ARG A 185 -2.61 -22.84 -11.86
CA ARG A 185 -1.41 -22.17 -12.39
C ARG A 185 -0.99 -20.95 -11.57
N THR A 186 -1.96 -20.28 -10.95
CA THR A 186 -1.70 -19.11 -10.12
C THR A 186 -1.21 -19.49 -8.73
N ALA A 187 -1.45 -20.72 -8.27
CA ALA A 187 -1.03 -21.17 -6.95
C ALA A 187 0.50 -21.10 -6.80
N PRO A 188 1.04 -20.66 -5.64
CA PRO A 188 0.34 -20.11 -4.47
C PRO A 188 0.14 -18.58 -4.51
N ASN A 189 0.51 -17.92 -5.61
CA ASN A 189 0.65 -16.46 -5.73
C ASN A 189 -0.61 -15.75 -6.24
N TYR A 190 -1.74 -16.01 -5.59
CA TYR A 190 -3.02 -15.40 -5.95
C TYR A 190 -3.05 -13.88 -5.85
N LEU A 191 -2.21 -13.29 -4.99
CA LEU A 191 -2.23 -11.86 -4.80
C LEU A 191 -1.79 -11.12 -6.06
N ALA A 192 -0.75 -11.61 -6.74
CA ALA A 192 -0.27 -11.02 -7.99
C ALA A 192 -1.14 -11.37 -9.20
N PHE A 193 -2.22 -12.15 -9.04
CA PHE A 193 -3.06 -12.59 -10.15
C PHE A 193 -3.58 -11.43 -10.99
N SER A 194 -3.49 -11.56 -12.31
CA SER A 194 -4.37 -10.89 -13.27
C SER A 194 -4.75 -11.90 -14.34
N ASN A 195 -5.88 -11.69 -15.01
CA ASN A 195 -6.30 -12.62 -16.04
C ASN A 195 -5.43 -12.53 -17.31
N ASP A 196 -5.58 -13.53 -18.17
CA ASP A 196 -4.73 -13.73 -19.35
C ASP A 196 -4.83 -12.57 -20.36
N PHE A 197 -5.94 -11.83 -20.40
CA PHE A 197 -6.06 -10.64 -21.27
C PHE A 197 -5.17 -9.48 -20.83
N TRP A 198 -4.69 -9.50 -19.58
CA TRP A 198 -3.84 -8.47 -19.00
C TRP A 198 -2.40 -8.96 -18.77
N GLY A 199 -2.01 -10.09 -19.38
CA GLY A 199 -0.66 -10.61 -19.34
C GLY A 199 -0.34 -11.49 -18.12
N GLY A 200 -1.36 -11.90 -17.35
CA GLY A 200 -1.20 -12.84 -16.25
C GLY A 200 -0.48 -12.27 -15.02
N SER A 201 -0.26 -13.13 -14.03
CA SER A 201 0.31 -12.75 -12.72
C SER A 201 1.66 -12.02 -12.81
N ASP A 202 2.45 -12.31 -13.84
CA ASP A 202 3.77 -11.71 -14.02
C ASP A 202 3.70 -10.26 -14.50
N ASN A 203 2.58 -9.79 -15.04
CA ASN A 203 2.46 -8.43 -15.60
C ASN A 203 1.55 -7.51 -14.78
N THR A 204 0.92 -8.01 -13.72
CA THR A 204 0.01 -7.23 -12.88
C THR A 204 0.67 -5.98 -12.30
N TYR A 205 1.96 -6.05 -11.98
CA TYR A 205 2.74 -4.92 -11.49
C TYR A 205 2.69 -3.72 -12.46
N ARG A 206 2.61 -3.95 -13.77
CA ARG A 206 2.53 -2.86 -14.77
C ARG A 206 1.25 -2.04 -14.66
N ILE A 207 0.18 -2.65 -14.16
CA ILE A 207 -1.15 -2.03 -14.05
C ILE A 207 -1.37 -1.50 -12.65
N PHE A 208 -1.12 -2.31 -11.62
CA PHE A 208 -1.36 -1.98 -10.21
C PHE A 208 -0.07 -2.04 -9.39
N SER A 209 -0.09 -1.38 -8.23
CA SER A 209 0.91 -1.54 -7.18
C SER A 209 0.25 -2.13 -5.93
N ASP A 210 0.88 -1.93 -4.77
CA ASP A 210 0.29 -2.15 -3.45
C ASP A 210 -0.14 -3.60 -3.20
N SER A 211 -1.10 -3.78 -2.31
CA SER A 211 -1.79 -5.03 -2.03
C SER A 211 -2.48 -5.72 -3.20
N ASN A 212 -2.59 -5.09 -4.37
CA ASN A 212 -2.96 -5.79 -5.60
C ASN A 212 -1.82 -6.66 -6.17
N VAL A 213 -0.59 -6.51 -5.69
CA VAL A 213 0.58 -7.21 -6.25
C VAL A 213 1.43 -7.80 -5.14
N ASP A 214 1.72 -7.03 -4.10
CA ASP A 214 2.63 -7.44 -3.03
C ASP A 214 2.24 -6.84 -1.68
N THR A 215 2.09 -7.72 -0.68
CA THR A 215 2.00 -7.36 0.75
C THR A 215 3.09 -8.03 1.58
N GLY A 216 4.08 -8.66 0.94
CA GLY A 216 5.15 -9.41 1.59
C GLY A 216 5.05 -10.92 1.47
N GLN A 217 4.08 -11.45 0.72
CA GLN A 217 3.83 -12.89 0.64
C GLN A 217 4.99 -13.66 -0.02
N SER A 218 5.71 -13.01 -0.94
CA SER A 218 6.74 -13.63 -1.76
C SER A 218 8.07 -13.81 -1.04
N VAL A 219 8.23 -13.31 0.19
CA VAL A 219 9.43 -13.53 1.00
C VAL A 219 9.73 -15.03 1.20
N LYS A 220 8.69 -15.86 1.30
CA LYS A 220 8.84 -17.32 1.36
C LYS A 220 9.48 -17.91 0.10
N LEU A 221 9.05 -17.43 -1.07
CA LEU A 221 9.57 -17.88 -2.36
C LEU A 221 11.00 -17.41 -2.61
N VAL A 222 11.39 -16.27 -2.02
CA VAL A 222 12.78 -15.82 -2.04
C VAL A 222 13.67 -16.85 -1.32
N ASN A 223 13.28 -17.38 -0.17
CA ASN A 223 14.04 -18.45 0.51
C ASN A 223 14.23 -19.70 -0.36
N GLU A 224 13.18 -20.14 -1.05
CA GLU A 224 13.26 -21.28 -1.97
C GLU A 224 14.23 -21.00 -3.12
N TYR A 225 14.21 -19.78 -3.66
CA TYR A 225 15.11 -19.34 -4.72
C TYR A 225 16.57 -19.27 -4.23
N LEU A 226 16.82 -18.72 -3.04
CA LEU A 226 18.15 -18.65 -2.43
C LEU A 226 18.77 -20.04 -2.30
N ALA A 227 17.99 -21.01 -1.80
CA ALA A 227 18.42 -22.40 -1.66
C ALA A 227 18.71 -23.06 -3.01
N ARG A 228 17.85 -22.83 -4.01
CA ARG A 228 18.00 -23.42 -5.36
C ARG A 228 19.24 -22.91 -6.08
N GLU A 229 19.51 -21.61 -5.97
CA GLU A 229 20.61 -20.94 -6.68
C GLU A 229 21.91 -20.86 -5.85
N ASN A 230 21.93 -21.45 -4.64
CA ASN A 230 23.07 -21.42 -3.70
C ASN A 230 23.58 -19.99 -3.43
N ILE A 231 22.67 -19.04 -3.21
CA ILE A 231 23.02 -17.64 -2.95
C ILE A 231 23.34 -17.46 -1.45
N ILE A 232 24.58 -17.11 -1.15
CA ILE A 232 25.11 -16.98 0.21
C ILE A 232 25.31 -15.53 0.68
N ASP A 233 25.23 -14.54 -0.23
CA ASP A 233 25.21 -13.11 0.09
C ASP A 233 24.23 -12.38 -0.85
N CYS A 234 23.36 -11.57 -0.28
CA CYS A 234 22.32 -10.87 -1.02
C CYS A 234 21.83 -9.60 -0.32
N TRP A 235 21.15 -8.76 -1.08
CA TRP A 235 20.47 -7.58 -0.61
C TRP A 235 18.98 -7.71 -0.87
N PHE A 236 18.12 -7.26 0.05
CA PHE A 236 16.68 -7.37 -0.11
C PHE A 236 15.93 -6.10 0.33
N ALA A 237 15.21 -5.48 -0.60
CA ALA A 237 14.21 -4.44 -0.36
C ALA A 237 12.79 -4.99 -0.60
N ALA A 238 11.93 -4.97 0.41
CA ALA A 238 10.53 -5.35 0.28
C ALA A 238 9.65 -4.67 1.33
N PHE A 239 8.38 -4.46 1.00
CA PHE A 239 7.41 -3.83 1.89
C PHE A 239 6.97 -4.77 3.04
N VAL A 240 7.89 -5.20 3.89
CA VAL A 240 7.67 -6.10 5.04
C VAL A 240 8.42 -5.62 6.27
N HIS A 241 8.10 -6.20 7.43
CA HIS A 241 8.89 -5.94 8.62
C HIS A 241 10.33 -6.43 8.42
N PRO A 242 11.37 -5.65 8.78
CA PRO A 242 12.76 -6.05 8.51
C PRO A 242 13.18 -7.36 9.17
N GLU A 243 12.58 -7.70 10.31
CA GLU A 243 12.77 -8.95 11.04
C GLU A 243 12.33 -10.16 10.21
N LEU A 244 11.33 -10.01 9.33
CA LEU A 244 10.93 -11.06 8.40
C LEU A 244 11.97 -11.24 7.29
N ILE A 245 12.60 -10.14 6.83
CA ILE A 245 13.72 -10.20 5.88
C ILE A 245 14.93 -10.84 6.56
N ARG A 246 15.23 -10.48 7.80
CA ARG A 246 16.34 -11.08 8.57
C ARG A 246 16.13 -12.56 8.85
N ALA A 247 14.89 -13.02 8.96
CA ALA A 247 14.59 -14.45 9.02
C ALA A 247 14.88 -15.18 7.69
N THR A 248 14.96 -14.43 6.58
CA THR A 248 15.34 -14.87 5.23
C THR A 248 16.86 -14.70 5.07
N GLN A 249 17.63 -15.44 5.90
CA GLN A 249 19.09 -15.48 5.78
C GLN A 249 19.48 -16.05 4.40
N PRO A 250 20.49 -15.48 3.71
CA PRO A 250 21.55 -14.60 4.22
C PRO A 250 21.40 -13.11 3.82
N CYS A 251 20.22 -12.64 3.44
CA CYS A 251 20.12 -11.30 2.84
C CYS A 251 20.24 -10.14 3.85
N ARG A 252 21.03 -9.14 3.48
CA ARG A 252 21.09 -7.82 4.14
C ARG A 252 19.87 -6.98 3.72
N VAL A 253 19.35 -6.21 4.66
CA VAL A 253 18.15 -5.37 4.44
C VAL A 253 18.55 -4.09 3.71
N LEU A 254 17.85 -3.79 2.62
CA LEU A 254 17.88 -2.49 1.96
C LEU A 254 16.69 -1.63 2.44
N PRO A 255 16.78 -0.29 2.38
CA PRO A 255 15.66 0.60 2.66
C PRO A 255 14.32 0.20 2.00
N SER A 256 13.24 0.14 2.76
CA SER A 256 11.93 -0.28 2.23
C SER A 256 10.81 0.35 3.05
N GLY A 257 10.37 1.53 2.62
CA GLY A 257 9.30 2.31 3.24
C GLY A 257 9.41 2.54 4.77
N LEU A 258 8.31 3.00 5.38
CA LEU A 258 8.24 3.29 6.82
C LEU A 258 8.40 2.05 7.73
N ARG A 259 8.42 0.82 7.19
CA ARG A 259 8.49 -0.40 8.01
C ARG A 259 9.86 -0.62 8.64
N ILE A 260 10.94 -0.04 8.11
CA ILE A 260 12.24 -0.08 8.79
C ILE A 260 12.25 0.77 10.06
N LEU A 261 11.49 1.87 10.06
CA LEU A 261 11.37 2.71 11.24
C LEU A 261 10.70 1.99 12.40
N VAL A 262 9.92 0.91 12.23
CA VAL A 262 9.35 0.16 13.36
C VAL A 262 10.24 -0.99 13.86
N SER A 263 11.40 -1.22 13.23
CA SER A 263 12.38 -2.23 13.67
C SER A 263 12.85 -1.93 15.09
N ARG A 264 12.94 -3.00 15.91
CA ARG A 264 13.50 -2.92 17.27
C ARG A 264 15.02 -2.75 17.26
N ASN A 265 15.67 -3.35 16.27
CA ASN A 265 17.12 -3.28 16.11
C ASN A 265 17.49 -2.11 15.19
N VAL A 266 18.56 -1.40 15.55
CA VAL A 266 19.17 -0.41 14.66
C VAL A 266 19.64 -1.13 13.39
N ALA A 267 19.20 -0.67 12.22
CA ALA A 267 19.58 -1.31 10.96
C ALA A 267 21.05 -1.02 10.65
N GLU A 268 21.77 -1.99 10.10
CA GLU A 268 23.11 -1.74 9.57
C GLU A 268 23.05 -0.70 8.44
N PRO A 269 24.02 0.22 8.35
CA PRO A 269 24.05 1.19 7.26
C PRO A 269 24.32 0.47 5.94
N VAL A 270 23.63 0.90 4.90
CA VAL A 270 23.84 0.39 3.54
C VAL A 270 25.00 1.18 2.91
N PRO A 271 26.02 0.52 2.34
CA PRO A 271 27.11 1.23 1.67
C PRO A 271 26.62 1.90 0.38
N PRO A 272 27.29 2.98 -0.08
CA PRO A 272 26.92 3.67 -1.31
C PRO A 272 27.14 2.84 -2.57
N VAL A 273 27.90 1.74 -2.47
CA VAL A 273 28.07 0.75 -3.54
C VAL A 273 27.79 -0.63 -2.96
N ILE A 274 26.91 -1.38 -3.62
CA ILE A 274 26.63 -2.78 -3.29
C ILE A 274 27.00 -3.69 -4.44
N GLU A 275 27.39 -4.91 -4.11
CA GLU A 275 27.70 -5.96 -5.07
C GLU A 275 26.95 -7.25 -4.71
N GLY A 276 26.63 -8.05 -5.73
CA GLY A 276 26.03 -9.37 -5.56
C GLY A 276 24.61 -9.46 -6.10
N THR A 277 23.82 -10.35 -5.49
CA THR A 277 22.41 -10.59 -5.90
C THR A 277 21.49 -9.67 -5.09
N VAL A 278 20.59 -8.97 -5.77
CA VAL A 278 19.65 -8.03 -5.15
C VAL A 278 18.22 -8.46 -5.45
N PHE A 279 17.41 -8.60 -4.41
CA PHE A 279 15.98 -8.85 -4.49
C PHE A 279 15.25 -7.54 -4.20
N ILE A 280 14.35 -7.12 -5.08
CA ILE A 280 13.56 -5.91 -4.87
C ILE A 280 12.10 -6.18 -5.20
N SER A 281 11.21 -5.87 -4.27
CA SER A 281 9.77 -5.84 -4.53
C SER A 281 9.45 -4.78 -5.58
N VAL A 282 8.57 -5.10 -6.53
CA VAL A 282 8.11 -4.15 -7.54
C VAL A 282 7.48 -2.89 -6.95
N ASN A 283 6.98 -2.94 -5.71
CA ASN A 283 6.46 -1.77 -5.00
C ASN A 283 7.57 -0.81 -4.53
N GLU A 284 8.79 -1.31 -4.35
CA GLU A 284 9.98 -0.54 -4.01
C GLU A 284 10.74 -0.09 -5.27
N LEU A 285 10.15 -0.22 -6.48
CA LEU A 285 10.80 0.18 -7.73
C LEU A 285 10.05 1.30 -8.44
N PRO A 286 10.77 2.19 -9.15
CA PRO A 286 10.13 3.22 -9.96
C PRO A 286 9.29 2.57 -11.07
N PRO A 287 8.22 3.23 -11.53
CA PRO A 287 7.72 4.53 -11.06
C PRO A 287 6.85 4.46 -9.79
N ARG A 288 6.70 3.33 -9.08
CA ARG A 288 5.78 3.20 -7.91
C ARG A 288 6.32 3.84 -6.64
N GLY A 289 7.64 3.90 -6.52
CA GLY A 289 8.39 4.41 -5.38
C GLY A 289 9.86 4.00 -5.53
N GLY A 290 10.66 4.19 -4.48
CA GLY A 290 12.03 3.69 -4.44
C GLY A 290 12.96 4.38 -5.44
N ASP A 291 12.93 5.71 -5.48
CA ASP A 291 13.86 6.51 -6.29
C ASP A 291 15.32 6.17 -5.97
N GLU A 292 15.58 5.76 -4.71
CA GLU A 292 16.84 5.18 -4.25
C GLU A 292 17.33 3.95 -5.04
N TYR A 293 16.46 3.27 -5.80
CA TYR A 293 16.75 2.07 -6.57
C TYR A 293 16.72 2.28 -8.08
N VAL A 294 16.59 3.52 -8.57
CA VAL A 294 16.70 3.83 -10.01
C VAL A 294 17.96 3.22 -10.65
N PRO A 295 19.16 3.28 -10.05
CA PRO A 295 20.37 2.67 -10.64
C PRO A 295 20.24 1.15 -10.85
N ILE A 296 19.50 0.46 -9.98
CA ILE A 296 19.23 -0.98 -10.10
C ILE A 296 18.15 -1.23 -11.15
N ALA A 297 17.08 -0.42 -11.12
CA ALA A 297 15.92 -0.54 -12.00
C ALA A 297 16.24 -0.34 -13.49
N GLN A 298 17.35 0.34 -13.81
CA GLN A 298 17.86 0.51 -15.18
C GLN A 298 18.39 -0.80 -15.78
N SER A 299 18.78 -1.76 -14.94
CA SER A 299 19.22 -3.08 -15.38
C SER A 299 18.01 -3.99 -15.66
N ALA A 300 18.15 -4.95 -16.58
CA ALA A 300 17.13 -5.97 -16.77
C ALA A 300 17.17 -6.97 -15.59
N PRO A 301 16.02 -7.32 -14.97
CA PRO A 301 15.99 -8.34 -13.95
C PRO A 301 16.35 -9.72 -14.55
N ILE A 302 17.14 -10.50 -13.83
CA ILE A 302 17.55 -11.85 -14.24
C ILE A 302 16.48 -12.91 -13.91
N ALA A 303 15.58 -12.60 -12.98
CA ALA A 303 14.43 -13.44 -12.63
C ALA A 303 13.31 -12.62 -11.99
N GLN A 304 12.10 -13.17 -12.02
CA GLN A 304 10.92 -12.66 -11.32
C GLN A 304 10.35 -13.78 -10.44
N ILE A 305 10.19 -13.50 -9.14
CA ILE A 305 9.69 -14.46 -8.16
C ILE A 305 8.30 -14.01 -7.71
N GLY A 306 7.33 -14.92 -7.77
CA GLY A 306 5.97 -14.70 -7.29
C GLY A 306 5.21 -13.57 -8.01
N GLY A 307 5.63 -13.21 -9.22
CA GLY A 307 5.06 -12.11 -10.01
C GLY A 307 5.40 -10.71 -9.49
N ASN A 308 6.21 -10.56 -8.43
CA ASN A 308 6.39 -9.27 -7.77
C ASN A 308 7.76 -8.99 -7.12
N ILE A 309 8.67 -9.95 -7.02
CA ILE A 309 10.05 -9.70 -6.61
C ILE A 309 10.93 -9.83 -7.84
N PHE A 310 11.67 -8.78 -8.16
CA PHE A 310 12.70 -8.82 -9.19
C PHE A 310 14.05 -9.17 -8.59
N VAL A 311 14.78 -10.01 -9.32
CA VAL A 311 16.14 -10.43 -8.98
C VAL A 311 17.09 -9.73 -9.93
N TYR A 312 18.11 -9.09 -9.38
CA TYR A 312 19.19 -8.43 -10.09
C TYR A 312 20.52 -9.04 -9.64
N ARG A 313 21.55 -8.91 -10.47
CA ARG A 313 22.91 -9.30 -10.12
C ARG A 313 23.90 -8.33 -10.74
N GLY A 314 24.81 -7.81 -9.92
CA GLY A 314 25.82 -6.87 -10.40
C GLY A 314 26.42 -6.02 -9.29
N ARG A 315 27.08 -4.95 -9.73
CA ARG A 315 27.60 -3.86 -8.89
C ARG A 315 26.74 -2.63 -9.12
N PHE A 316 26.19 -2.06 -8.06
CA PHE A 316 25.26 -0.93 -8.13
C PHE A 316 25.72 0.21 -7.23
N GLU A 317 25.76 1.41 -7.79
CA GLU A 317 26.00 2.64 -7.04
C GLU A 317 24.64 3.18 -6.58
N ILE A 318 24.39 3.12 -5.28
CA ILE A 318 23.11 3.47 -4.65
C ILE A 318 23.31 4.49 -3.50
N PRO A 319 23.96 5.64 -3.75
CA PRO A 319 24.23 6.63 -2.70
C PRO A 319 22.95 7.15 -2.04
N LEU A 320 21.84 7.23 -2.79
CA LEU A 320 20.55 7.61 -2.24
C LEU A 320 19.99 6.53 -1.29
N ALA A 321 20.07 5.25 -1.62
CA ALA A 321 19.68 4.18 -0.69
C ALA A 321 20.56 4.18 0.57
N ALA A 322 21.87 4.40 0.41
CA ALA A 322 22.79 4.55 1.53
C ALA A 322 22.35 5.72 2.43
N ALA A 323 22.11 6.90 1.87
CA ALA A 323 21.61 8.07 2.61
C ALA A 323 20.30 7.76 3.36
N ILE A 324 19.34 7.09 2.72
CA ILE A 324 18.06 6.73 3.34
C ILE A 324 18.26 5.72 4.48
N SER A 325 19.21 4.78 4.36
CA SER A 325 19.56 3.89 5.48
C SER A 325 20.04 4.67 6.72
N HIS A 326 20.84 5.73 6.51
CA HIS A 326 21.25 6.64 7.58
C HIS A 326 20.05 7.43 8.14
N THR A 327 19.11 7.91 7.32
CA THR A 327 17.88 8.57 7.84
C THR A 327 17.05 7.67 8.75
N TYR A 328 17.00 6.37 8.48
CA TYR A 328 16.30 5.42 9.34
C TYR A 328 17.01 5.24 10.68
N ARG A 329 18.35 5.21 10.65
CA ARG A 329 19.18 5.16 11.86
C ARG A 329 19.02 6.41 12.71
N VAL A 330 18.90 7.60 12.11
CA VAL A 330 18.53 8.84 12.84
C VAL A 330 17.26 8.61 13.65
N GLY A 331 16.17 8.16 13.01
CA GLY A 331 14.90 7.89 13.70
C GLY A 331 15.01 6.84 14.80
N GLN A 332 15.86 5.82 14.61
CA GLN A 332 16.11 4.76 15.60
C GLN A 332 16.90 5.30 16.81
N PHE A 333 17.97 6.05 16.58
CA PHE A 333 18.80 6.63 17.64
C PHE A 333 18.06 7.70 18.45
N LEU A 334 17.23 8.53 17.81
CA LEU A 334 16.41 9.51 18.51
C LEU A 334 15.41 8.86 19.48
N ARG A 335 14.85 7.70 19.13
CA ARG A 335 14.00 6.92 20.06
C ARG A 335 14.78 6.33 21.23
N LEU A 336 16.04 5.99 21.01
CA LEU A 336 16.95 5.53 22.06
C LEU A 336 17.57 6.68 22.87
N ASN A 337 17.22 7.94 22.55
CA ASN A 337 17.81 9.14 23.15
C ASN A 337 19.34 9.26 22.93
N CYS A 338 19.86 8.60 21.89
CA CYS A 338 21.24 8.64 21.42
C CYS A 338 21.42 9.81 20.43
N VAL A 339 21.52 11.04 20.96
CA VAL A 339 21.44 12.26 20.13
C VAL A 339 22.69 12.48 19.28
N ASP A 340 23.88 12.19 19.81
CA ASP A 340 25.14 12.39 19.09
C ASP A 340 25.26 11.44 17.89
N GLU A 341 24.86 10.18 18.06
CA GLU A 341 24.77 9.20 17.00
C GLU A 341 23.73 9.63 15.94
N ALA A 342 22.57 10.12 16.36
CA ALA A 342 21.57 10.65 15.43
C ALA A 342 22.10 11.84 14.62
N LEU A 343 22.90 12.73 15.21
CA LEU A 343 23.54 13.84 14.49
C LEU A 343 24.58 13.35 13.48
N ALA A 344 25.42 12.39 13.88
CA ALA A 344 26.43 11.81 12.99
C ALA A 344 25.77 11.16 11.76
N GLU A 345 24.76 10.33 11.99
CA GLU A 345 24.00 9.67 10.92
C GLU A 345 23.27 10.70 10.02
N GLY A 346 22.69 11.75 10.61
CA GLY A 346 22.01 12.80 9.85
C GLY A 346 22.97 13.58 8.94
N ARG A 347 24.18 13.87 9.41
CA ARG A 347 25.23 14.53 8.60
C ARG A 347 25.66 13.63 7.45
N THR A 348 25.94 12.36 7.71
CA THR A 348 26.29 11.40 6.66
C THR A 348 25.16 11.23 5.64
N ALA A 349 23.89 11.24 6.06
CA ALA A 349 22.76 11.18 5.14
C ALA A 349 22.75 12.38 4.17
N VAL A 350 22.97 13.60 4.68
CA VAL A 350 23.04 14.82 3.85
C VAL A 350 24.27 14.81 2.94
N GLU A 351 25.42 14.33 3.41
CA GLU A 351 26.63 14.20 2.58
C GLU A 351 26.40 13.24 1.40
N LEU A 352 25.72 12.12 1.62
CA LEU A 352 25.45 11.11 0.59
C LEU A 352 24.36 11.54 -0.41
N ALA A 353 23.35 12.30 0.04
CA ALA A 353 22.27 12.78 -0.81
C ALA A 353 21.79 14.19 -0.39
N PRO A 354 22.54 15.25 -0.75
CA PRO A 354 22.23 16.64 -0.37
C PRO A 354 21.06 17.24 -1.15
N ALA A 355 20.55 16.55 -2.18
CA ALA A 355 19.41 17.00 -2.96
C ALA A 355 18.09 16.33 -2.54
N ASP A 356 18.12 15.41 -1.57
CA ASP A 356 16.93 14.72 -1.10
C ASP A 356 16.35 15.41 0.14
N PRO A 357 15.09 15.88 0.13
CA PRO A 357 14.53 16.61 1.27
C PRO A 357 14.43 15.76 2.56
N ARG A 358 14.41 14.43 2.45
CA ARG A 358 14.29 13.53 3.61
C ARG A 358 15.57 13.51 4.45
N THR A 359 16.74 13.72 3.83
CA THR A 359 18.03 13.76 4.55
C THR A 359 18.13 15.01 5.42
N HIS A 360 17.79 16.17 4.84
CA HIS A 360 17.71 17.46 5.55
C HIS A 360 16.66 17.45 6.67
N LEU A 361 15.45 16.91 6.40
CA LEU A 361 14.43 16.77 7.44
C LEU A 361 14.93 15.91 8.61
N SER A 362 15.60 14.79 8.33
CA SER A 362 16.12 13.89 9.37
C SER A 362 17.21 14.56 10.21
N LEU A 363 18.15 15.26 9.57
CA LEU A 363 19.18 16.02 10.28
C LEU A 363 18.57 17.17 11.11
N GLY A 364 17.58 17.90 10.56
CA GLY A 364 16.84 18.93 11.27
C GLY A 364 16.19 18.39 12.56
N LEU A 365 15.52 17.24 12.49
CA LEU A 365 14.93 16.58 13.66
C LEU A 365 16.00 16.19 14.72
N ALA A 366 17.16 15.71 14.29
CA ALA A 366 18.26 15.40 15.20
C ALA A 366 18.83 16.66 15.88
N LEU A 367 18.98 17.76 15.13
CA LEU A 367 19.44 19.06 15.63
C LEU A 367 18.47 19.68 16.64
N ILE A 368 17.15 19.55 16.42
CA ILE A 368 16.14 19.95 17.40
C ILE A 368 16.39 19.21 18.72
N ARG A 369 16.58 17.88 18.64
CA ARG A 369 16.76 17.05 19.83
C ARG A 369 18.09 17.32 20.56
N ALA A 370 19.08 17.84 19.84
CA ALA A 370 20.35 18.32 20.37
C ALA A 370 20.30 19.77 20.91
N GLY A 371 19.16 20.45 20.83
CA GLY A 371 19.01 21.85 21.25
C GLY A 371 19.63 22.88 20.29
N GLN A 372 20.08 22.46 19.10
CA GLN A 372 20.71 23.33 18.10
C GLN A 372 19.66 23.98 17.18
N LYS A 373 18.82 24.84 17.75
CA LYS A 373 17.62 25.37 17.08
C LYS A 373 17.91 26.13 15.76
N ASP A 374 18.95 26.96 15.72
CA ASP A 374 19.27 27.75 14.52
C ASP A 374 19.77 26.87 13.37
N ALA A 375 20.56 25.84 13.69
CA ALA A 375 21.00 24.86 12.70
C ALA A 375 19.83 24.02 12.21
N ALA A 376 18.96 23.57 13.13
CA ALA A 376 17.75 22.82 12.78
C ALA A 376 16.86 23.60 11.80
N ARG A 377 16.61 24.89 12.08
CA ARG A 377 15.79 25.73 11.21
C ARG A 377 16.31 25.77 9.77
N ARG A 378 17.62 25.97 9.57
CA ARG A 378 18.23 26.00 8.23
C ARG A 378 18.05 24.69 7.47
N GLU A 379 18.24 23.55 8.14
CA GLU A 379 18.03 22.23 7.54
C GLU A 379 16.56 22.00 7.16
N LEU A 380 15.62 22.40 8.04
CA LEU A 380 14.20 22.27 7.76
C LEU A 380 13.73 23.18 6.62
N GLU A 381 14.26 24.40 6.53
CA GLU A 381 14.01 25.31 5.40
C GLU A 381 14.52 24.71 4.09
N THR A 382 15.72 24.10 4.11
CA THR A 382 16.29 23.40 2.95
C THR A 382 15.42 22.21 2.54
N ALA A 383 14.94 21.42 3.51
CA ALA A 383 14.03 20.30 3.25
C ALA A 383 12.72 20.76 2.58
N ILE A 384 12.17 21.91 2.99
CA ILE A 384 10.97 22.51 2.38
C ILE A 384 11.26 22.93 0.94
N GLU A 385 12.34 23.67 0.68
CA GLU A 385 12.67 24.13 -0.67
C GLU A 385 12.91 22.97 -1.65
N LEU A 386 13.59 21.91 -1.21
CA LEU A 386 13.81 20.71 -2.02
C LEU A 386 12.54 19.88 -2.23
N ALA A 387 11.58 19.93 -1.31
CA ALA A 387 10.32 19.18 -1.41
C ALA A 387 9.28 19.84 -2.33
N LYS A 388 9.22 21.19 -2.36
CA LYS A 388 8.22 21.96 -3.15
C LYS A 388 8.02 21.50 -4.60
N PRO A 389 9.07 21.16 -5.38
CA PRO A 389 8.89 20.79 -6.78
C PRO A 389 8.22 19.42 -6.97
N ASN A 390 8.22 18.55 -5.95
CA ASN A 390 7.80 17.16 -6.09
C ASN A 390 6.72 16.79 -5.04
N PRO A 391 5.46 16.57 -5.47
CA PRO A 391 4.36 16.20 -4.58
C PRO A 391 4.58 14.92 -3.75
N VAL A 392 5.50 14.04 -4.16
CA VAL A 392 5.87 12.83 -3.38
C VAL A 392 6.45 13.20 -2.02
N PHE A 393 7.12 14.35 -1.91
CA PHE A 393 7.74 14.84 -0.67
C PHE A 393 6.84 15.74 0.17
N ARG A 394 5.55 15.89 -0.17
CA ARG A 394 4.61 16.74 0.58
C ARG A 394 4.55 16.43 2.07
N ASN A 395 4.65 15.15 2.45
CA ASN A 395 4.68 14.78 3.87
C ASN A 395 5.95 15.26 4.59
N ALA A 396 7.10 15.26 3.89
CA ALA A 396 8.34 15.79 4.42
C ALA A 396 8.28 17.32 4.55
N GLU A 397 7.72 18.00 3.54
CA GLU A 397 7.47 19.44 3.54
C GLU A 397 6.59 19.88 4.71
N VAL A 398 5.41 19.28 4.85
CA VAL A 398 4.45 19.61 5.93
C VAL A 398 5.07 19.35 7.29
N ARG A 399 5.77 18.23 7.45
CA ARG A 399 6.44 17.92 8.72
C ARG A 399 7.53 18.95 9.03
N ALA A 400 8.33 19.36 8.05
CA ALA A 400 9.35 20.38 8.25
C ALA A 400 8.74 21.74 8.67
N GLN A 401 7.62 22.14 8.03
CA GLN A 401 6.90 23.37 8.39
C GLN A 401 6.40 23.33 9.84
N GLN A 402 5.77 22.22 10.26
CA GLN A 402 5.29 22.04 11.62
C GLN A 402 6.42 22.12 12.66
N GLU A 403 7.57 21.54 12.38
CA GLU A 403 8.71 21.59 13.31
C GLU A 403 9.32 23.00 13.38
N ILE A 404 9.34 23.76 12.28
CA ILE A 404 9.75 25.18 12.30
C ILE A 404 8.79 26.01 13.16
N GLU A 405 7.49 25.79 13.03
CA GLU A 405 6.48 26.50 13.84
C GLU A 405 6.67 26.23 15.33
N ARG A 406 7.02 25.00 15.72
CA ARG A 406 7.30 24.61 17.11
C ARG A 406 8.62 25.15 17.66
N LEU A 407 9.53 25.61 16.81
CA LEU A 407 10.81 26.20 17.23
C LEU A 407 10.68 27.67 17.64
N ASN A 408 9.62 28.35 17.20
CA ASN A 408 9.22 29.69 17.64
C ASN A 408 8.59 29.62 19.03
#